data_AF-X1SXV8-F1
#
_entry.id   AF-X1SXV8-F1
#
_cell.length_a   1.000
_cell.length_b   1.000
_cell.length_c   1.000
_cell.angle_alpha   90.00
_cell.angle_beta   90.00
_cell.angle_gamma   90.00
#
_symmetry.space_group_name_H-M   'P 1'
#
loop_
_entity.id
_entity.type
_entity.pdbx_description
1 polymer ?
#
loop_
_entity_poly.entity_id
_entity_poly.type
_entity_poly.pdbx_seq_one_letter_code
_entity_poly.pdbx_strand_id
1 'polypeptide(L)'
;ELTVGSIGKDVTSIRNNILVFASAITALTGTLWAFYGSFVKDSLYQRALWTYWPWLMLILGGPGNNAGTFVGCALVISMRRLIIVYKWFFDKYLFFPVSYFENVLLGLFLIIIMIFKPSGLIPEKLLRIPGIDYKRLVHEEVDVDWRIDRKEPSERGGLLSRIRGGKKNEEEAE
;
A
#
# COMPACT_ATOMS: atom_id res chain seq x y z
N GLU A 1 -16.79 -6.61 0.93
CA GLU A 1 -17.72 -6.30 2.06
C GLU A 1 -18.76 -7.39 2.24
N LEU A 2 -19.50 -7.80 1.20
CA LEU A 2 -20.48 -8.89 1.27
C LEU A 2 -19.89 -10.22 1.82
N THR A 3 -18.70 -10.62 1.37
CA THR A 3 -18.01 -11.84 1.84
C THR A 3 -17.50 -11.76 3.27
N VAL A 4 -17.25 -10.55 3.79
CA VAL A 4 -16.78 -10.33 5.17
C VAL A 4 -17.96 -10.08 6.11
N GLY A 5 -19.05 -9.52 5.59
CA GLY A 5 -20.33 -9.42 6.30
C GLY A 5 -21.00 -10.78 6.49
N SER A 6 -20.86 -11.70 5.54
CA SER A 6 -21.42 -13.06 5.65
C SER A 6 -20.76 -13.92 6.74
N ILE A 7 -19.51 -13.62 7.11
CA ILE A 7 -18.82 -14.25 8.25
C ILE A 7 -19.15 -13.56 9.59
N GLY A 8 -20.10 -12.61 9.61
CA GLY A 8 -20.57 -11.91 10.80
C GLY A 8 -19.63 -10.81 11.31
N LYS A 9 -18.65 -10.39 10.49
CA LYS A 9 -17.66 -9.38 10.90
C LYS A 9 -18.07 -8.00 10.39
N ASP A 10 -18.22 -7.05 11.31
CA ASP A 10 -18.61 -5.68 10.97
C ASP A 10 -17.44 -4.90 10.34
N VAL A 11 -17.48 -4.79 9.02
CA VAL A 11 -16.46 -4.08 8.22
C VAL A 11 -16.54 -2.58 8.43
N THR A 12 -17.74 -2.05 8.66
CA THR A 12 -18.00 -0.61 8.77
C THR A 12 -17.38 -0.07 10.06
N SER A 13 -17.57 -0.77 11.18
CA SER A 13 -16.97 -0.38 12.46
C SER A 13 -15.43 -0.39 12.41
N ILE A 14 -14.83 -1.42 11.81
CA ILE A 14 -13.37 -1.51 11.66
C ILE A 14 -12.84 -0.35 10.82
N ARG A 15 -13.46 -0.08 9.66
CA ARG A 15 -13.07 1.03 8.79
C ARG A 15 -13.20 2.37 9.51
N ASN A 16 -14.30 2.59 10.24
CA ASN A 16 -14.52 3.81 10.99
C ASN A 16 -13.41 4.03 12.02
N ASN A 17 -13.06 3.00 12.79
CA ASN A 17 -12.04 3.11 13.83
C ASN A 17 -10.67 3.48 13.25
N ILE A 18 -10.29 2.87 12.12
CA ILE A 18 -9.03 3.17 11.43
C ILE A 18 -9.04 4.61 10.87
N LEU A 19 -10.14 5.04 10.26
CA LEU A 19 -10.27 6.40 9.71
C LEU A 19 -10.20 7.48 10.80
N VAL A 20 -10.90 7.28 11.92
CA VAL A 20 -10.88 8.22 13.05
C VAL A 20 -9.49 8.29 13.68
N PHE A 21 -8.81 7.15 13.83
CA PHE A 21 -7.45 7.12 14.35
C PHE A 21 -6.46 7.86 13.43
N ALA A 22 -6.51 7.60 12.12
CA ALA A 22 -5.64 8.25 11.16
C ALA A 22 -5.89 9.77 11.05
N SER A 23 -7.17 10.19 11.08
CA SER A 23 -7.53 11.61 11.01
C SER A 23 -7.10 12.36 12.26
N ALA A 24 -7.21 11.77 13.44
CA ALA A 24 -6.75 12.37 14.69
C ALA A 24 -5.24 12.65 14.67
N ILE A 25 -4.42 11.68 14.23
CA ILE A 25 -2.96 11.84 14.13
C ILE A 25 -2.60 12.91 13.09
N THR A 26 -3.28 12.90 11.94
CA THR A 26 -3.02 13.87 10.87
C THR A 26 -3.40 15.29 11.30
N ALA A 27 -4.53 15.45 12.00
CA ALA A 27 -4.96 16.73 12.54
C ALA A 27 -3.96 17.28 13.56
N LEU A 28 -3.50 16.46 14.50
CA LEU A 28 -2.48 16.84 15.49
C LEU A 28 -1.19 17.32 14.80
N THR A 29 -0.71 16.56 13.81
CA THR A 29 0.49 16.89 13.04
C THR A 29 0.33 18.20 12.26
N GLY A 30 -0.82 18.40 11.62
CA GLY A 30 -1.14 19.61 10.86
C GLY A 30 -1.22 20.85 11.74
N THR A 31 -1.86 20.75 12.90
CA THR A 31 -1.94 21.84 13.89
C THR A 31 -0.55 22.20 14.40
N LEU A 32 0.29 21.22 14.73
CA LEU A 32 1.66 21.46 15.18
C LEU A 32 2.50 22.15 14.09
N TRP A 33 2.35 21.75 12.84
CA TRP A 33 3.03 22.38 11.71
C TRP A 33 2.58 23.83 11.50
N ALA A 34 1.28 24.11 11.64
CA ALA A 34 0.75 25.46 11.52
C ALA A 34 1.31 26.39 12.61
N PHE A 35 1.39 25.91 13.85
CA PHE A 35 2.01 26.67 14.95
C PHE A 35 3.50 26.90 14.72
N TYR A 36 4.23 25.89 14.24
CA TYR A 36 5.64 26.04 13.89
C TYR A 36 5.88 27.08 12.79
N GLY A 37 5.01 27.11 11.77
CA GLY A 37 5.11 28.04 10.66
C GLY A 37 4.79 29.50 11.02
N SER A 38 3.87 29.75 11.97
CA SER A 38 3.36 31.08 12.39
C SER A 38 2.77 31.96 11.26
N PHE A 39 2.97 31.61 9.99
CA PHE A 39 2.41 32.25 8.81
C PHE A 39 2.13 31.19 7.74
N VAL A 40 1.09 31.42 6.94
CA VAL A 40 0.68 30.54 5.85
C VAL A 40 0.90 31.30 4.55
N LYS A 41 1.78 30.79 3.69
CA LYS A 41 2.01 31.30 2.33
C LYS A 41 1.84 30.15 1.36
N ASP A 42 1.12 30.40 0.26
CA ASP A 42 0.85 29.39 -0.78
C ASP A 42 2.14 28.76 -1.33
N SER A 43 3.20 29.56 -1.48
CA SER A 43 4.51 29.09 -1.95
C SER A 43 5.19 28.03 -1.07
N LEU A 44 4.74 27.82 0.17
CA LEU A 44 5.24 26.78 1.07
C LEU A 44 4.55 25.43 0.86
N TYR A 45 3.36 25.43 0.24
CA TYR A 45 2.51 24.25 0.08
C TYR A 45 2.61 23.65 -1.33
N GLN A 46 3.83 23.64 -1.87
CA GLN A 46 4.10 23.05 -3.18
C GLN A 46 3.76 21.55 -3.17
N ARG A 47 3.05 21.08 -4.22
CA ARG A 47 2.68 19.66 -4.39
C ARG A 47 3.86 18.69 -4.27
N ALA A 48 5.05 19.12 -4.71
CA ALA A 48 6.26 18.32 -4.61
C ALA A 48 6.55 17.86 -3.18
N LEU A 49 6.51 18.79 -2.23
CA LEU A 49 6.83 18.55 -0.82
C LEU A 49 5.73 17.81 -0.06
N TRP A 50 4.47 18.11 -0.36
CA TRP A 50 3.34 17.65 0.46
C TRP A 50 2.62 16.41 -0.08
N THR A 51 2.78 16.07 -1.36
CA THR A 51 2.13 14.90 -1.95
C THR A 51 3.16 13.90 -2.45
N TYR A 52 4.11 14.33 -3.29
CA TYR A 52 5.01 13.38 -3.96
C TYR A 52 6.04 12.75 -3.02
N TRP A 53 6.62 13.52 -2.09
CA TRP A 53 7.56 12.97 -1.11
C TRP A 53 6.92 11.94 -0.17
N PRO A 54 5.76 12.21 0.48
CA PRO A 54 5.10 11.19 1.30
C PRO A 54 4.71 9.93 0.50
N TRP A 55 4.23 10.11 -0.73
CA TRP A 55 3.91 8.97 -1.60
C TRP A 55 5.15 8.13 -1.93
N LEU A 56 6.27 8.79 -2.26
CA LEU A 56 7.55 8.13 -2.49
C LEU A 56 7.99 7.30 -1.28
N MET A 57 7.92 7.88 -0.08
CA MET A 57 8.28 7.19 1.17
C MET A 57 7.41 5.94 1.41
N LEU A 58 6.10 6.04 1.11
CA LEU A 58 5.15 4.96 1.29
C LEU A 58 5.36 3.82 0.29
N ILE A 59 5.51 4.12 -1.00
CA ILE A 59 5.77 3.09 -2.01
C ILE A 59 7.11 2.40 -1.75
N LEU A 60 8.15 3.18 -1.42
CA LEU A 60 9.47 2.63 -1.15
C LEU A 60 9.42 1.63 0.02
N GLY A 61 8.66 1.94 1.07
CA GLY A 61 8.49 1.05 2.21
C GLY A 61 7.63 -0.18 1.94
N GLY A 62 6.66 -0.09 1.02
CA GLY A 62 5.78 -1.17 0.60
C GLY A 62 4.35 -1.01 1.16
N PRO A 63 3.30 -1.12 0.31
CA PRO A 63 1.92 -0.79 0.70
C PRO A 63 1.25 -1.77 1.68
N GLY A 64 1.94 -2.80 2.17
CA GLY A 64 1.37 -3.86 3.00
C GLY A 64 2.09 -4.12 4.33
N ASN A 65 3.11 -3.33 4.71
CA ASN A 65 3.83 -3.53 5.97
C ASN A 65 4.24 -2.21 6.65
N ASN A 66 3.69 -1.97 7.85
CA ASN A 66 3.99 -0.78 8.65
C ASN A 66 5.49 -0.62 8.96
N ALA A 67 6.21 -1.73 9.18
CA ALA A 67 7.65 -1.70 9.42
C ALA A 67 8.42 -1.30 8.16
N GLY A 68 7.98 -1.77 6.99
CA GLY A 68 8.54 -1.39 5.70
C GLY A 68 8.36 0.09 5.42
N THR A 69 7.15 0.62 5.62
CA THR A 69 6.82 2.05 5.51
C THR A 69 7.72 2.91 6.39
N PHE A 70 7.96 2.51 7.65
CA PHE A 70 8.84 3.26 8.55
C PHE A 70 10.29 3.29 8.05
N VAL A 71 10.83 2.16 7.60
CA VAL A 71 12.18 2.09 7.02
C VAL A 71 12.28 2.90 5.73
N GLY A 72 11.25 2.86 4.88
CA GLY A 72 11.15 3.68 3.66
C GLY A 72 11.19 5.17 3.97
N CYS A 73 10.36 5.63 4.93
CA CYS A 73 10.40 7.00 5.44
C CYS A 73 11.79 7.38 5.97
N ALA A 74 12.38 6.54 6.82
CA ALA A 74 13.69 6.78 7.42
C ALA A 74 14.81 6.87 6.37
N LEU A 75 14.79 6.03 5.34
CA LEU A 75 15.81 6.03 4.29
C LEU A 75 15.72 7.30 3.44
N VAL A 76 14.51 7.65 2.98
CA VAL A 76 14.29 8.82 2.13
C VAL A 76 14.58 10.12 2.88
N ILE A 77 14.14 10.23 4.14
CA ILE A 77 14.40 11.42 4.94
C ILE A 77 15.89 11.57 5.27
N SER A 78 16.59 10.45 5.54
CA SER A 78 18.03 10.45 5.79
C SER A 78 18.79 10.89 4.54
N MET A 79 18.47 10.33 3.38
CA MET A 79 19.05 10.71 2.10
C MET A 79 18.85 12.20 1.82
N ARG A 80 17.62 12.70 1.96
CA ARG A 80 17.29 14.11 1.78
C ARG A 80 18.07 15.01 2.74
N ARG A 81 18.15 14.63 4.02
CA ARG A 81 18.90 15.37 5.03
C ARG A 81 20.39 15.42 4.71
N LEU A 82 20.99 14.32 4.24
CA LEU A 82 22.39 14.29 3.81
C LEU A 82 22.63 15.30 2.68
N ILE A 83 21.78 15.33 1.66
CA ILE A 83 21.91 16.26 0.54
C ILE A 83 21.86 17.72 0.99
N ILE A 84 20.94 18.06 1.91
CA ILE A 84 20.79 19.43 2.43
C ILE A 84 21.99 19.82 3.31
N VAL A 85 22.50 18.91 4.13
CA VAL A 85 23.67 19.17 5.00
C VAL A 85 24.93 19.39 4.16
N TYR A 86 25.12 18.59 3.11
CA TYR A 86 26.25 18.73 2.18
C TYR A 86 26.04 19.77 1.08
N LYS A 87 25.00 20.61 1.17
CA LYS A 87 24.65 21.63 0.15
C LYS A 87 25.85 22.48 -0.29
N TRP A 88 26.69 22.90 0.65
CA TRP A 88 27.89 23.71 0.38
C TRP A 88 28.94 23.01 -0.49
N PHE A 89 29.01 21.68 -0.45
CA PHE A 89 29.90 20.90 -1.31
C PHE A 89 29.33 20.76 -2.73
N PHE A 90 28.02 20.55 -2.84
CA PHE A 90 27.34 20.39 -4.13
C PHE A 90 27.21 21.70 -4.92
N ASP A 91 27.05 22.84 -4.24
CA ASP A 91 26.95 24.16 -4.88
C ASP A 91 28.23 24.53 -5.66
N LYS A 92 29.37 23.94 -5.29
CA LYS A 92 30.65 24.14 -6.01
C LYS A 92 30.75 23.32 -7.30
N TYR A 93 30.00 22.24 -7.43
CA TYR A 93 30.06 21.33 -8.59
C TYR A 93 28.86 21.49 -9.54
N LEU A 94 27.74 22.03 -9.06
CA LEU A 94 26.52 22.22 -9.84
C LEU A 94 26.36 23.68 -10.26
N PHE A 95 26.05 23.90 -11.54
CA PHE A 95 25.83 25.23 -12.12
C PHE A 95 24.45 25.85 -11.81
N PHE A 96 23.64 25.20 -10.96
CA PHE A 96 22.26 25.59 -10.69
C PHE A 96 21.87 25.41 -9.21
N PRO A 97 20.84 26.13 -8.72
CA PRO A 97 20.45 26.08 -7.31
C PRO A 97 20.06 24.68 -6.87
N VAL A 98 20.55 24.26 -5.70
CA VAL A 98 20.29 22.93 -5.11
C VAL A 98 18.79 22.62 -4.94
N SER A 99 17.93 23.64 -4.83
CA SER A 99 16.47 23.45 -4.78
C SER A 99 15.88 22.80 -6.04
N TYR A 100 16.45 23.05 -7.22
CA TYR A 100 16.03 22.35 -8.44
C TYR A 100 16.58 20.94 -8.49
N PHE A 101 17.80 20.73 -7.98
CA PHE A 101 18.43 19.41 -7.89
C PHE A 101 17.58 18.45 -7.05
N GLU A 102 17.07 18.92 -5.90
CA GLU A 102 16.19 18.14 -5.02
C GLU A 102 14.93 17.65 -5.75
N ASN A 103 14.30 18.51 -6.56
CA ASN A 103 13.09 18.14 -7.31
C ASN A 103 13.39 17.18 -8.46
N VAL A 104 14.52 17.33 -9.15
CA VAL A 104 14.97 16.39 -10.19
C VAL A 104 15.29 15.03 -9.57
N LEU A 105 15.96 15.03 -8.43
CA LEU A 105 16.29 13.81 -7.69
C LEU A 105 15.03 13.10 -7.20
N LEU A 106 14.00 13.83 -6.74
CA LEU A 106 12.69 13.28 -6.40
C LEU A 106 12.11 12.53 -7.60
N GLY A 107 12.04 13.17 -8.77
CA GLY A 107 11.50 12.57 -9.98
C GLY A 107 12.28 11.32 -10.40
N LEU A 108 13.61 11.38 -10.32
CA LEU A 108 14.49 10.25 -10.60
C LEU A 108 14.24 9.09 -9.62
N PHE A 109 14.16 9.38 -8.32
CA PHE A 109 13.84 8.37 -7.31
C PHE A 109 12.49 7.72 -7.58
N LEU A 110 11.48 8.51 -7.94
CA LEU A 110 10.14 8.01 -8.23
C LEU A 110 10.14 7.05 -9.43
N ILE A 111 10.92 7.33 -10.47
CA ILE A 111 11.10 6.42 -11.60
C ILE A 111 11.86 5.16 -11.18
N ILE A 112 12.97 5.31 -10.45
CA ILE A 112 13.80 4.19 -9.99
C ILE A 112 12.97 3.24 -9.13
N ILE A 113 12.16 3.72 -8.19
CA ILE A 113 11.38 2.83 -7.31
C ILE A 113 10.29 2.08 -8.08
N MET A 114 9.65 2.71 -9.06
CA MET A 114 8.66 2.03 -9.91
C MET A 114 9.32 0.94 -10.76
N ILE A 115 10.59 1.12 -11.14
CA ILE A 115 11.35 0.14 -11.92
C ILE A 115 11.86 -1.01 -11.03
N PHE A 116 12.47 -0.71 -9.89
CA PHE A 116 13.23 -1.71 -9.15
C PHE A 116 12.36 -2.66 -8.34
N LYS A 117 11.27 -2.21 -7.72
CA LYS A 117 10.38 -3.11 -6.96
C LYS A 117 9.04 -2.43 -6.58
N PRO A 118 7.95 -2.62 -7.36
CA PRO A 118 6.64 -2.04 -7.02
C PRO A 118 6.05 -2.60 -5.71
N SER A 119 6.53 -3.75 -5.24
CA SER A 119 6.11 -4.39 -3.98
C SER A 119 6.74 -3.75 -2.72
N GLY A 120 7.67 -2.80 -2.86
CA GLY A 120 8.38 -2.14 -1.75
C GLY A 120 9.54 -2.94 -1.14
N LEU A 121 10.22 -2.33 -0.17
CA LEU A 121 11.40 -2.89 0.52
C LEU A 121 11.09 -4.17 1.31
N ILE A 122 9.91 -4.27 1.92
CA ILE A 122 9.51 -5.43 2.72
C ILE A 122 8.14 -5.94 2.23
N PRO A 123 8.08 -7.11 1.56
CA PRO A 123 6.83 -7.66 1.04
C PRO A 123 5.87 -8.01 2.18
N GLU A 124 4.58 -7.89 1.89
CA GLU A 124 3.48 -8.12 2.83
C GLU A 124 3.55 -9.50 3.47
N LYS A 125 3.34 -9.56 4.79
CA LYS A 125 3.25 -10.83 5.51
C LYS A 125 1.85 -11.40 5.30
N LEU A 126 1.76 -12.63 4.79
CA LEU A 126 0.49 -13.35 4.59
C LEU A 126 -0.42 -13.22 5.83
N LEU A 127 -1.70 -12.91 5.59
CA LEU A 127 -2.74 -12.77 6.61
C LEU A 127 -2.77 -13.98 7.54
N ARG A 128 -2.34 -13.78 8.81
CA ARG A 128 -2.40 -14.85 9.82
C ARG A 128 -3.80 -14.93 10.40
N ILE A 129 -4.56 -15.93 9.97
CA ILE A 129 -5.88 -16.24 10.53
C ILE A 129 -5.68 -17.06 11.82
N PRO A 130 -6.14 -16.58 12.99
CA PRO A 130 -6.04 -17.35 14.23
C PRO A 130 -6.93 -18.60 14.14
N GLY A 131 -6.35 -19.77 14.46
CA GLY A 131 -7.05 -21.06 14.48
C GLY A 131 -6.94 -21.92 13.21
N ILE A 132 -6.26 -21.44 12.17
CA ILE A 132 -6.05 -22.18 10.91
C ILE A 132 -4.54 -22.28 10.64
N ASP A 133 -4.01 -23.50 10.58
CA ASP A 133 -2.61 -23.74 10.24
C ASP A 133 -2.43 -23.72 8.72
N TYR A 134 -2.16 -22.52 8.19
CA TYR A 134 -2.01 -22.23 6.77
C TYR A 134 -0.99 -23.14 6.07
N LYS A 135 0.06 -23.59 6.77
CA LYS A 135 1.09 -24.48 6.22
C LYS A 135 0.59 -25.87 5.86
N ARG A 136 -0.54 -26.31 6.45
CA ARG A 136 -1.16 -27.61 6.15
C ARG A 136 -2.24 -27.54 5.07
N LEU A 137 -2.78 -26.36 4.79
CA LEU A 137 -3.88 -26.16 3.84
C LEU A 137 -3.41 -25.54 2.52
N VAL A 138 -2.32 -24.79 2.55
CA VAL A 138 -1.74 -24.15 1.39
C VAL A 138 -0.45 -24.91 1.05
N HIS A 139 -0.58 -25.92 0.20
CA HIS A 139 0.55 -26.66 -0.38
C HIS A 139 1.17 -25.96 -1.58
N GLU A 140 0.58 -24.85 -2.03
CA GLU A 140 1.10 -24.05 -3.12
C GLU A 140 1.94 -22.92 -2.51
N GLU A 141 3.26 -22.93 -2.77
CA GLU A 141 4.04 -21.72 -2.57
C GLU A 141 3.44 -20.67 -3.49
N VAL A 142 2.68 -19.75 -2.91
CA VAL A 142 2.10 -18.63 -3.65
C VAL A 142 3.27 -17.73 -4.02
N ASP A 143 3.93 -18.01 -5.15
CA ASP A 143 4.82 -17.04 -5.80
C ASP A 143 3.93 -15.86 -6.16
N VAL A 144 4.12 -14.76 -5.45
CA VAL A 144 3.32 -13.55 -5.64
C VAL A 144 3.83 -12.88 -6.91
N ASP A 145 3.45 -13.42 -8.06
CA ASP A 145 3.72 -12.82 -9.36
C ASP A 145 2.76 -11.66 -9.57
N TRP A 146 3.23 -10.46 -9.24
CA TRP A 146 2.49 -9.19 -9.36
C TRP A 146 2.06 -8.86 -10.80
N ARG A 147 2.48 -9.65 -11.82
CA ARG A 147 2.12 -9.46 -13.22
C ARG A 147 0.85 -10.21 -13.65
N ILE A 148 0.33 -11.12 -12.81
CA ILE A 148 -0.79 -12.01 -13.16
C ILE A 148 -1.92 -11.88 -12.14
N ASP A 149 -2.60 -10.73 -12.11
CA ASP A 149 -3.96 -10.67 -11.58
C ASP A 149 -4.91 -10.16 -12.67
N ARG A 150 -5.20 -11.04 -13.63
CA ARG A 150 -6.21 -10.79 -14.65
C ARG A 150 -7.09 -12.04 -14.83
N LYS A 151 -8.36 -11.84 -14.43
CA LYS A 151 -9.57 -12.63 -14.68
C LYS A 151 -9.81 -13.83 -13.74
N GLU A 152 -10.69 -13.61 -12.76
CA GLU A 152 -11.62 -14.67 -12.35
C GLU A 152 -12.67 -14.86 -13.45
N PRO A 153 -12.85 -16.06 -14.05
CA PRO A 153 -14.06 -16.37 -14.80
C PRO A 153 -15.13 -16.85 -13.82
N SER A 154 -16.24 -16.12 -13.78
CA SER A 154 -17.49 -16.57 -13.17
C SER A 154 -17.91 -17.93 -13.76
N GLU A 155 -17.82 -18.99 -12.97
CA GLU A 155 -18.48 -20.27 -13.24
C GLU A 155 -20.01 -20.11 -13.16
N ARG A 156 -20.61 -19.60 -14.24
CA ARG A 156 -22.00 -19.87 -14.59
C ARG A 156 -22.05 -21.22 -15.30
N GLY A 157 -22.27 -22.30 -14.57
CA GLY A 157 -22.46 -23.61 -15.21
C GLY A 157 -22.56 -24.79 -14.25
N GLY A 158 -23.58 -24.85 -13.40
CA GLY A 158 -23.72 -26.00 -12.50
C GLY A 158 -25.07 -26.24 -11.82
N LEU A 159 -26.15 -25.53 -12.20
CA LEU A 159 -27.47 -25.78 -11.61
C LEU A 159 -28.30 -26.84 -12.36
N LEU A 160 -27.96 -27.17 -13.60
CA LEU A 160 -28.76 -28.05 -14.47
C LEU A 160 -28.34 -29.53 -14.45
N SER A 161 -27.18 -29.88 -13.88
CA SER A 161 -26.71 -31.28 -13.81
C SER A 161 -27.21 -32.03 -12.56
N ARG A 162 -27.73 -31.34 -11.53
CA ARG A 162 -28.27 -31.97 -10.31
C ARG A 162 -29.74 -32.39 -10.40
N ILE A 163 -30.49 -31.92 -11.40
CA ILE A 163 -31.93 -32.23 -11.52
C ILE A 163 -32.18 -33.47 -12.41
N ARG A 164 -31.20 -33.91 -13.22
CA ARG A 164 -31.40 -35.00 -14.19
C ARG A 164 -30.98 -36.41 -13.71
N GLY A 165 -30.45 -36.53 -12.48
CA GLY A 165 -29.93 -37.81 -11.96
C GLY A 165 -30.83 -38.56 -10.95
N GLY A 166 -32.05 -38.08 -10.67
CA GLY A 166 -32.77 -38.47 -9.45
C GLY A 166 -34.10 -39.23 -9.55
N LYS A 167 -34.64 -39.56 -10.74
CA LYS A 167 -35.93 -40.28 -10.85
C LYS A 167 -36.04 -41.16 -12.10
N LYS A 168 -35.28 -42.26 -12.16
CA LYS A 168 -35.51 -43.31 -13.18
C LYS A 168 -35.50 -44.75 -12.63
N ASN A 169 -35.67 -44.94 -11.33
CA ASN A 169 -35.68 -46.27 -10.70
C ASN A 169 -36.88 -46.44 -9.77
N GLU A 170 -38.11 -46.35 -10.30
CA GLU A 170 -39.33 -46.72 -9.55
C GLU A 170 -40.36 -47.50 -10.41
N GLU A 171 -39.96 -48.08 -11.55
CA GLU A 171 -40.89 -48.84 -12.43
C GLU A 171 -40.58 -50.34 -12.59
N GLU A 172 -39.67 -50.93 -11.81
CA GLU A 172 -39.44 -52.39 -11.86
C GLU A 172 -39.26 -52.97 -10.44
N ALA A 173 -40.38 -53.17 -9.74
CA ALA A 173 -40.54 -54.23 -8.75
C ALA A 173 -42.05 -54.43 -8.51
N GLU A 174 -42.46 -55.67 -8.76
CA GLU A 174 -43.74 -56.35 -8.49
C GLU A 174 -44.65 -55.79 -7.38
#